data_AF-A0A7F5QX30-F1
#
_entry.id   AF-A0A7F5QX30-F1
#
_cell.length_a   1.000
_cell.length_b   1.000
_cell.length_c   1.000
_cell.angle_alpha   90.00
_cell.angle_beta   90.00
_cell.angle_gamma   90.00
#
_symmetry.space_group_name_H-M   'P 1'
#
loop_
_entity.id
_entity.type
_entity.pdbx_description
1 polymer ?
#
loop_
_entity_poly.entity_id
_entity_poly.type
_entity_poly.pdbx_seq_one_letter_code
_entity_poly.pdbx_strand_id
1 'polypeptide(L)'
;MDFDSDDESALLQDDYYAFLNISKEATKEEINNAYRRLSRIYHPDKHLDPEKKQKAEILFNKTKKAYEVLSDPHQRAIYDNLGVKGLETEGWEIVQRTKTPAEIRAEYEQLAEERAERRKQQRTNPHGSITVNINATDLFNPYINEYGVQDEYEIEENSVLPNIEVSGMSFNQSVEFPLTQKDTATLSGQLQLTRANQVYSFPIHLCEEVMPAPVFYGTIVPLIVYAVIKKSLVEPFLKEQEAKRAETEKQNNRTKLLEKRKEAQAAVELMSATYARIVRDEDAKKGLVIEKALYGKALRSNNRDSGDFAEEILDVTIPLQCLVKDSKLELHNHTKSQLPGFFDPALGENKYLYVKYKFRDQFHEITINDNEPLRIPKTAHRTSVT
;
A
#
# COMPACT_ATOMS: atom_id res chain seq x y z
N MET A 1 -17.00 -50.66 22.45
CA MET A 1 -18.33 -50.38 21.90
C MET A 1 -18.06 -49.42 20.76
N ASP A 2 -17.94 -49.90 19.52
CA ASP A 2 -18.43 -51.19 19.02
C ASP A 2 -17.35 -52.13 18.49
N PHE A 3 -17.75 -53.38 18.28
CA PHE A 3 -16.88 -54.52 17.95
C PHE A 3 -17.21 -54.87 16.48
N ASP A 4 -16.42 -54.37 15.53
CA ASP A 4 -16.68 -54.59 14.10
C ASP A 4 -16.48 -56.07 13.75
N SER A 5 -17.60 -56.79 13.65
CA SER A 5 -17.69 -58.24 13.47
C SER A 5 -17.50 -58.70 12.01
N ASP A 6 -16.79 -57.93 11.19
CA ASP A 6 -16.61 -58.20 9.75
C ASP A 6 -15.23 -58.80 9.41
N ASP A 7 -14.22 -58.62 10.28
CA ASP A 7 -12.82 -58.96 9.99
C ASP A 7 -12.51 -60.48 10.01
N GLU A 8 -13.38 -61.32 10.60
CA GLU A 8 -13.25 -62.79 10.49
C GLU A 8 -13.47 -63.31 9.06
N SER A 9 -14.15 -62.53 8.20
CA SER A 9 -14.40 -62.90 6.80
C SER A 9 -13.21 -62.62 5.87
N ALA A 10 -12.32 -61.69 6.24
CA ALA A 10 -11.12 -61.33 5.50
C ALA A 10 -9.91 -62.25 5.78
N LEU A 11 -9.99 -63.10 6.82
CA LEU A 11 -8.92 -64.00 7.24
C LEU A 11 -8.82 -65.32 6.43
N LEU A 12 -9.72 -65.56 5.47
CA LEU A 12 -9.47 -66.48 4.36
C LEU A 12 -8.53 -65.84 3.32
N GLN A 13 -7.34 -65.49 3.78
CA GLN A 13 -6.27 -64.89 2.99
C GLN A 13 -5.93 -65.78 1.78
N ASP A 14 -5.66 -65.14 0.64
CA ASP A 14 -5.54 -65.77 -0.68
C ASP A 14 -4.31 -66.69 -0.83
N ASP A 15 -4.33 -67.88 -0.24
CA ASP A 15 -3.41 -68.98 -0.58
C ASP A 15 -3.85 -69.58 -1.95
N TYR A 16 -3.09 -69.27 -3.00
CA TYR A 16 -3.33 -69.71 -4.36
C TYR A 16 -3.17 -71.24 -4.52
N TYR A 17 -2.34 -71.88 -3.71
CA TYR A 17 -2.21 -73.34 -3.70
C TYR A 17 -3.45 -74.00 -3.10
N ALA A 18 -3.97 -73.46 -1.98
CA ALA A 18 -5.21 -73.90 -1.38
C ALA A 18 -6.41 -73.70 -2.32
N PHE A 19 -6.48 -72.55 -3.01
CA PHE A 19 -7.56 -72.25 -3.96
C PHE A 19 -7.57 -73.16 -5.18
N LEU A 20 -6.40 -73.48 -5.77
CA LEU A 20 -6.30 -74.46 -6.86
C LEU A 20 -6.41 -75.92 -6.39
N ASN A 21 -6.39 -76.15 -5.07
CA ASN A 21 -6.33 -77.45 -4.40
C ASN A 21 -5.16 -78.32 -4.89
N ILE A 22 -3.94 -77.80 -4.67
CA ILE A 22 -2.66 -78.40 -5.04
C ILE A 22 -1.62 -78.20 -3.92
N SER A 23 -0.56 -79.01 -3.91
CA SER A 23 0.56 -78.83 -2.96
C SER A 23 1.40 -77.59 -3.30
N LYS A 24 2.10 -77.02 -2.30
CA LYS A 24 3.14 -75.99 -2.53
C LYS A 24 4.33 -76.52 -3.32
N GLU A 25 4.52 -77.83 -3.34
CA GLU A 25 5.54 -78.54 -4.14
C GLU A 25 5.02 -78.94 -5.55
N ALA A 26 3.78 -78.59 -5.91
CA ALA A 26 3.16 -79.03 -7.15
C ALA A 26 3.95 -78.60 -8.40
N THR A 27 4.01 -79.52 -9.35
CA THR A 27 4.64 -79.36 -10.66
C THR A 27 3.82 -78.42 -11.56
N LYS A 28 4.46 -77.87 -12.59
CA LYS A 28 3.80 -76.99 -13.57
C LYS A 28 2.68 -77.70 -14.34
N GLU A 29 2.75 -79.02 -14.50
CA GLU A 29 1.69 -79.81 -15.14
C GLU A 29 0.45 -79.94 -14.25
N GLU A 30 0.64 -80.17 -12.95
CA GLU A 30 -0.45 -80.22 -11.97
C GLU A 30 -1.16 -78.87 -11.84
N ILE A 31 -0.40 -77.76 -11.80
CA ILE A 31 -0.93 -76.38 -11.81
C ILE A 31 -1.78 -76.14 -13.07
N ASN A 32 -1.29 -76.53 -14.25
CA ASN A 32 -2.04 -76.44 -15.51
C ASN A 32 -3.33 -77.28 -15.50
N ASN A 33 -3.29 -78.49 -14.96
CA ASN A 33 -4.43 -79.39 -14.90
C ASN A 33 -5.49 -78.90 -13.90
N ALA A 34 -5.08 -78.39 -12.74
CA ALA A 34 -5.95 -77.76 -11.75
C ALA A 34 -6.66 -76.52 -12.32
N TYR A 35 -5.91 -75.64 -12.99
CA TYR A 35 -6.45 -74.48 -13.69
C TYR A 35 -7.51 -74.89 -14.73
N ARG A 36 -7.17 -75.79 -15.66
CA ARG A 36 -8.11 -76.28 -16.70
C ARG A 36 -9.39 -76.88 -16.11
N ARG A 37 -9.31 -77.57 -14.97
CA ARG A 37 -10.47 -78.13 -14.24
C ARG A 37 -11.36 -77.03 -13.69
N LEU A 38 -10.79 -76.07 -12.95
CA LEU A 38 -11.56 -75.00 -12.29
C LEU A 38 -12.11 -73.98 -13.27
N SER A 39 -11.34 -73.58 -14.30
CA SER A 39 -11.83 -72.72 -15.38
C SER A 39 -13.04 -73.31 -16.11
N ARG A 40 -13.11 -74.64 -16.26
CA ARG A 40 -14.27 -75.33 -16.86
C ARG A 40 -15.51 -75.37 -15.97
N ILE A 41 -15.37 -75.16 -14.66
CA ILE A 41 -16.47 -75.17 -13.67
C ILE A 41 -17.00 -73.74 -13.48
N TYR A 42 -16.10 -72.77 -13.31
CA TYR A 42 -16.44 -71.36 -13.06
C TYR A 42 -16.60 -70.52 -14.33
N HIS A 43 -16.56 -71.11 -15.54
CA HIS A 43 -16.77 -70.36 -16.77
C HIS A 43 -18.16 -69.67 -16.78
N PRO A 44 -18.25 -68.33 -16.93
CA PRO A 44 -19.50 -67.59 -16.72
C PRO A 44 -20.61 -67.99 -17.72
N ASP A 45 -20.24 -68.48 -18.90
CA ASP A 45 -21.18 -68.96 -19.93
C ASP A 45 -21.97 -70.22 -19.52
N LYS A 46 -21.51 -70.96 -18.51
CA LYS A 46 -22.22 -72.16 -18.00
C LYS A 46 -23.31 -71.85 -16.97
N HIS A 47 -23.40 -70.60 -16.52
CA HIS A 47 -24.29 -70.21 -15.42
C HIS A 47 -25.37 -69.27 -15.96
N LEU A 48 -26.59 -69.81 -16.08
CA LEU A 48 -27.76 -69.12 -16.64
C LEU A 48 -28.34 -68.08 -15.67
N ASP A 49 -28.29 -68.34 -14.36
CA ASP A 49 -28.81 -67.42 -13.33
C ASP A 49 -27.86 -66.23 -13.14
N PRO A 50 -28.35 -64.98 -13.12
CA PRO A 50 -27.51 -63.78 -13.08
C PRO A 50 -26.60 -63.72 -11.83
N GLU A 51 -27.11 -64.08 -10.65
CA GLU A 51 -26.29 -64.11 -9.42
C GLU A 51 -25.20 -65.20 -9.45
N LYS A 52 -25.51 -66.37 -10.01
CA LYS A 52 -24.52 -67.46 -10.13
C LYS A 52 -23.46 -67.11 -11.16
N LYS A 53 -23.85 -66.42 -12.25
CA LYS A 53 -22.93 -65.90 -13.27
C LYS A 53 -21.91 -64.93 -12.69
N GLN A 54 -22.35 -63.97 -11.87
CA GLN A 54 -21.45 -63.03 -11.17
C GLN A 54 -20.50 -63.76 -10.21
N LYS A 55 -21.01 -64.69 -9.39
CA LYS A 55 -20.17 -65.50 -8.48
C LYS A 55 -19.17 -66.38 -9.24
N ALA A 56 -19.58 -66.95 -10.37
CA ALA A 56 -18.71 -67.74 -11.24
C ALA A 56 -17.61 -66.87 -11.87
N GLU A 57 -17.93 -65.66 -12.33
CA GLU A 57 -16.96 -64.71 -12.90
C GLU A 57 -15.88 -64.29 -11.87
N ILE A 58 -16.27 -64.01 -10.62
CA ILE A 58 -15.33 -63.71 -9.53
C ILE A 58 -14.38 -64.89 -9.29
N LEU A 59 -14.93 -66.12 -9.18
CA LEU A 59 -14.12 -67.32 -8.98
C LEU A 59 -13.24 -67.67 -10.19
N PHE A 60 -13.70 -67.40 -11.41
CA PHE A 60 -12.94 -67.57 -12.65
C PHE A 60 -11.74 -66.62 -12.71
N ASN A 61 -11.95 -65.34 -12.40
CA ASN A 61 -10.88 -64.34 -12.35
C ASN A 61 -9.86 -64.67 -11.25
N LYS A 62 -10.30 -65.15 -10.08
CA LYS A 62 -9.41 -65.66 -9.02
C LYS A 62 -8.61 -66.89 -9.46
N THR A 63 -9.25 -67.83 -10.18
CA THR A 63 -8.62 -69.00 -10.80
C THR A 63 -7.52 -68.60 -11.80
N LYS A 64 -7.76 -67.55 -12.59
CA LYS A 64 -6.80 -66.99 -13.56
C LYS A 64 -5.61 -66.31 -12.86
N LYS A 65 -5.84 -65.43 -11.88
CA LYS A 65 -4.76 -64.75 -11.13
C LYS A 65 -3.86 -65.77 -10.39
N ALA A 66 -4.45 -66.78 -9.75
CA ALA A 66 -3.70 -67.86 -9.10
C ALA A 66 -2.82 -68.66 -10.07
N TYR A 67 -3.34 -68.96 -11.28
CA TYR A 67 -2.57 -69.66 -12.30
C TYR A 67 -1.42 -68.81 -12.87
N GLU A 68 -1.66 -67.52 -13.15
CA GLU A 68 -0.63 -66.61 -13.68
C GLU A 68 0.58 -66.53 -12.74
N VAL A 69 0.33 -66.31 -11.44
CA VAL A 69 1.37 -66.21 -10.41
C VAL A 69 2.14 -67.52 -10.20
N LEU A 70 1.45 -68.67 -10.15
CA LEU A 70 2.10 -69.96 -9.86
C LEU A 70 2.73 -70.64 -11.08
N SER A 71 2.39 -70.21 -12.30
CA SER A 71 2.93 -70.77 -13.55
C SER A 71 4.28 -70.16 -13.96
N ASP A 72 4.56 -68.91 -13.56
CA ASP A 72 5.86 -68.27 -13.72
C ASP A 72 6.77 -68.54 -12.51
N PRO A 73 7.94 -69.19 -12.68
CA PRO A 73 8.90 -69.39 -11.59
C PRO A 73 9.32 -68.10 -10.86
N HIS A 74 9.36 -66.96 -11.55
CA HIS A 74 9.76 -65.68 -10.94
C HIS A 74 8.66 -65.13 -10.01
N GLN A 75 7.41 -65.06 -10.49
CA GLN A 75 6.27 -64.65 -9.67
C GLN A 75 5.99 -65.64 -8.53
N ARG A 76 6.15 -66.96 -8.76
CA ARG A 76 6.04 -67.97 -7.71
C ARG A 76 7.07 -67.75 -6.60
N ALA A 77 8.34 -67.47 -6.94
CA ALA A 77 9.36 -67.18 -5.94
C ALA A 77 9.07 -65.90 -5.14
N ILE A 78 8.54 -64.85 -5.77
CA ILE A 78 8.11 -63.63 -5.06
C ILE A 78 6.94 -63.96 -4.11
N TYR A 79 5.95 -64.69 -4.60
CA TYR A 79 4.77 -65.09 -3.83
C TYR A 79 5.12 -65.98 -2.62
N ASP A 80 6.01 -66.97 -2.80
CA ASP A 80 6.42 -67.89 -1.74
C ASP A 80 7.23 -67.19 -0.63
N ASN A 81 7.92 -66.07 -0.93
CA ASN A 81 8.71 -65.30 0.04
C ASN A 81 8.00 -64.08 0.66
N LEU A 82 7.12 -63.41 -0.10
CA LEU A 82 6.52 -62.10 0.27
C LEU A 82 4.99 -62.11 0.25
N GLY A 83 4.36 -63.20 -0.20
CA GLY A 83 2.91 -63.29 -0.37
C GLY A 83 2.36 -62.37 -1.47
N VAL A 84 1.03 -62.19 -1.47
CA VAL A 84 0.32 -61.39 -2.49
C VAL A 84 0.88 -59.96 -2.61
N LYS A 85 1.25 -59.34 -1.47
CA LYS A 85 1.76 -57.95 -1.43
C LYS A 85 3.06 -57.75 -2.21
N GLY A 86 3.89 -58.78 -2.35
CA GLY A 86 5.13 -58.70 -3.12
C GLY A 86 4.92 -58.57 -4.64
N LEU A 87 3.76 -59.00 -5.14
CA LEU A 87 3.45 -59.04 -6.58
C LEU A 87 2.94 -57.71 -7.13
N GLU A 88 2.48 -56.80 -6.27
CA GLU A 88 1.85 -55.53 -6.66
C GLU A 88 2.87 -54.36 -6.74
N THR A 89 4.15 -54.67 -6.56
CA THR A 89 5.26 -53.70 -6.53
C THR A 89 6.02 -53.68 -7.87
N GLU A 90 5.54 -52.92 -8.84
CA GLU A 90 6.17 -52.81 -10.17
C GLU A 90 7.50 -52.03 -10.12
N GLY A 91 8.57 -52.62 -10.68
CA GLY A 91 9.86 -51.95 -10.91
C GLY A 91 11.14 -52.70 -10.50
N TRP A 92 11.08 -54.02 -10.30
CA TRP A 92 12.27 -54.82 -9.93
C TRP A 92 13.02 -55.37 -11.17
N GLU A 93 14.05 -54.65 -11.61
CA GLU A 93 15.18 -55.26 -12.33
C GLU A 93 16.34 -55.47 -11.35
N ILE A 94 16.52 -56.70 -10.86
CA ILE A 94 17.65 -57.02 -9.98
C ILE A 94 18.93 -57.09 -10.83
N VAL A 95 19.68 -55.99 -10.85
CA VAL A 95 21.07 -55.98 -11.31
C VAL A 95 21.84 -57.04 -10.53
N GLN A 96 22.41 -58.04 -11.21
CA GLN A 96 23.15 -59.12 -10.56
C GLN A 96 24.44 -58.60 -9.89
N ARG A 97 24.34 -58.24 -8.60
CA ARG A 97 25.43 -58.28 -7.62
C ARG A 97 24.85 -58.33 -6.21
N THR A 98 25.51 -59.08 -5.35
CA THR A 98 25.03 -59.53 -4.03
C THR A 98 24.83 -58.39 -3.04
N LYS A 99 23.60 -57.85 -2.97
CA LYS A 99 23.09 -57.13 -1.80
C LYS A 99 22.33 -58.09 -0.89
N THR A 100 22.40 -57.89 0.41
CA THR A 100 21.68 -58.70 1.39
C THR A 100 20.18 -58.36 1.43
N PRO A 101 19.30 -59.26 1.91
CA PRO A 101 17.85 -58.98 2.02
C PRO A 101 17.48 -57.81 2.95
N ALA A 102 18.42 -57.32 3.76
CA ALA A 102 18.26 -56.12 4.58
C ALA A 102 18.62 -54.85 3.80
N GLU A 103 19.72 -54.85 3.04
CA GLU A 103 20.13 -53.72 2.20
C GLU A 103 19.12 -53.45 1.08
N ILE A 104 18.61 -54.50 0.44
CA ILE A 104 17.56 -54.38 -0.58
C ILE A 104 16.27 -53.77 0.01
N ARG A 105 15.97 -54.08 1.28
CA ARG A 105 14.79 -53.56 1.98
C ARG A 105 14.94 -52.06 2.31
N ALA A 106 16.13 -51.64 2.74
CA ALA A 106 16.45 -50.24 2.99
C ALA A 106 16.50 -49.41 1.69
N GLU A 107 17.06 -49.97 0.61
CA GLU A 107 17.07 -49.33 -0.71
C GLU A 107 15.66 -49.19 -1.31
N TYR A 108 14.80 -50.19 -1.09
CA TYR A 108 13.38 -50.11 -1.44
C TYR A 108 12.65 -49.00 -0.68
N GLU A 109 12.89 -48.87 0.62
CA GLU A 109 12.29 -47.85 1.48
C GLU A 109 12.70 -46.43 1.04
N GLN A 110 13.98 -46.19 0.76
CA GLN A 110 14.49 -44.92 0.23
C GLN A 110 13.93 -44.57 -1.16
N LEU A 111 13.87 -45.54 -2.09
CA LEU A 111 13.28 -45.33 -3.41
C LEU A 111 11.77 -45.09 -3.37
N ALA A 112 11.07 -45.66 -2.39
CA ALA A 112 9.65 -45.41 -2.17
C ALA A 112 9.40 -43.97 -1.66
N GLU A 113 10.22 -43.49 -0.72
CA GLU A 113 10.16 -42.10 -0.25
C GLU A 113 10.48 -41.10 -1.37
N GLU A 114 11.58 -41.28 -2.12
CA GLU A 114 11.97 -40.34 -3.18
C GLU A 114 10.91 -40.28 -4.31
N ARG A 115 10.30 -41.42 -4.67
CA ARG A 115 9.16 -41.44 -5.61
C ARG A 115 7.94 -40.75 -5.02
N ALA A 116 7.65 -40.90 -3.73
CA ALA A 116 6.55 -40.21 -3.07
C ALA A 116 6.75 -38.68 -3.10
N GLU A 117 7.96 -38.19 -2.85
CA GLU A 117 8.30 -36.76 -2.96
C GLU A 117 8.15 -36.22 -4.38
N ARG A 118 8.78 -36.86 -5.38
CA ARG A 118 8.68 -36.42 -6.79
C ARG A 118 7.23 -36.44 -7.29
N ARG A 119 6.42 -37.42 -6.88
CA ARG A 119 4.99 -37.51 -7.21
C ARG A 119 4.16 -36.43 -6.50
N LYS A 120 4.59 -35.94 -5.34
CA LYS A 120 4.01 -34.77 -4.64
C LYS A 120 4.31 -33.47 -5.40
N GLN A 121 5.52 -33.32 -5.93
CA GLN A 121 5.93 -32.15 -6.73
C GLN A 121 5.23 -32.07 -8.09
N GLN A 122 5.04 -33.20 -8.80
CA GLN A 122 4.37 -33.20 -10.11
C GLN A 122 2.83 -33.02 -10.05
N ARG A 123 2.24 -32.96 -8.86
CA ARG A 123 0.79 -32.78 -8.67
C ARG A 123 0.33 -31.32 -8.65
N THR A 124 1.25 -30.36 -8.77
CA THR A 124 0.94 -28.93 -8.78
C THR A 124 0.61 -28.46 -10.21
N ASN A 125 -0.62 -28.03 -10.45
CA ASN A 125 -1.04 -27.45 -11.74
C ASN A 125 -1.26 -25.93 -11.60
N PRO A 126 -0.21 -25.10 -11.75
CA PRO A 126 -0.36 -23.66 -11.67
C PRO A 126 -1.12 -23.12 -12.88
N HIS A 127 -2.08 -22.23 -12.65
CA HIS A 127 -2.71 -21.40 -13.68
C HIS A 127 -2.67 -19.93 -13.27
N GLY A 128 -2.42 -19.06 -14.24
CA GLY A 128 -2.35 -17.62 -14.02
C GLY A 128 -2.77 -16.87 -15.27
N SER A 129 -3.48 -15.76 -15.07
CA SER A 129 -3.90 -14.84 -16.13
C SER A 129 -3.57 -13.40 -15.75
N ILE A 130 -3.06 -12.67 -16.74
CA ILE A 130 -2.70 -11.25 -16.63
C ILE A 130 -3.57 -10.48 -17.61
N THR A 131 -4.26 -9.46 -17.13
CA THR A 131 -5.09 -8.60 -17.98
C THR A 131 -4.67 -7.15 -17.77
N VAL A 132 -4.42 -6.46 -18.89
CA VAL A 132 -4.01 -5.05 -18.94
C VAL A 132 -5.02 -4.31 -19.79
N ASN A 133 -5.67 -3.29 -19.23
CA ASN A 133 -6.65 -2.47 -19.92
C ASN A 133 -5.97 -1.16 -20.36
N ILE A 134 -5.99 -0.90 -21.66
CA ILE A 134 -5.34 0.28 -22.28
C ILE A 134 -6.43 1.12 -22.94
N ASN A 135 -6.60 2.36 -22.48
CA ASN A 135 -7.39 3.36 -23.17
C ASN A 135 -6.51 4.08 -24.19
N ALA A 136 -6.92 4.02 -25.46
CA ALA A 136 -6.21 4.55 -26.61
C ALA A 136 -7.14 5.42 -27.50
N THR A 137 -8.23 5.93 -26.95
CA THR A 137 -9.27 6.65 -27.71
C THR A 137 -8.70 7.86 -28.47
N ASP A 138 -7.75 8.59 -27.88
CA ASP A 138 -7.10 9.75 -28.48
C ASP A 138 -6.24 9.42 -29.71
N LEU A 139 -5.83 8.16 -29.92
CA LEU A 139 -5.04 7.75 -31.09
C LEU A 139 -5.87 7.58 -32.37
N PHE A 140 -7.20 7.42 -32.27
CA PHE A 140 -8.05 6.98 -33.37
C PHE A 140 -9.11 8.00 -33.79
N ASN A 141 -9.00 9.25 -33.32
CA ASN A 141 -9.97 10.31 -33.59
C ASN A 141 -9.48 11.18 -34.78
N PRO A 142 -9.94 10.93 -36.04
CA PRO A 142 -9.27 11.49 -37.22
C PRO A 142 -9.90 12.81 -37.69
N TYR A 143 -10.98 13.26 -37.05
CA TYR A 143 -11.80 14.39 -37.49
C TYR A 143 -12.36 15.16 -36.30
N ILE A 144 -11.94 16.43 -36.17
CA ILE A 144 -12.77 17.64 -36.24
C ILE A 144 -11.78 18.78 -36.51
N ASN A 145 -11.54 19.08 -37.80
CA ASN A 145 -10.94 20.33 -38.31
C ASN A 145 -10.96 20.39 -39.86
N GLU A 146 -11.99 19.84 -40.53
CA GLU A 146 -12.08 19.84 -42.01
C GLU A 146 -13.41 20.37 -42.58
N TYR A 147 -14.28 20.98 -41.76
CA TYR A 147 -15.39 21.80 -42.27
C TYR A 147 -15.52 23.07 -41.44
N GLY A 148 -15.05 24.19 -42.00
CA GLY A 148 -15.14 25.49 -41.35
C GLY A 148 -16.55 26.07 -41.44
N VAL A 149 -17.07 26.52 -40.30
CA VAL A 149 -17.99 27.65 -40.22
C VAL A 149 -17.41 28.62 -39.20
N GLN A 150 -17.58 29.90 -39.48
CA GLN A 150 -16.82 31.00 -38.93
C GLN A 150 -17.57 31.66 -37.78
N ASP A 151 -17.00 31.58 -36.57
CA ASP A 151 -17.31 32.48 -35.46
C ASP A 151 -15.99 32.90 -34.81
N GLU A 152 -15.82 34.20 -34.60
CA GLU A 152 -14.71 34.74 -33.80
C GLU A 152 -14.93 34.37 -32.32
N TYR A 153 -13.93 33.78 -31.65
CA TYR A 153 -13.49 34.00 -30.26
C TYR A 153 -12.66 32.79 -29.77
N GLU A 154 -11.44 33.04 -29.27
CA GLU A 154 -10.50 32.07 -28.68
C GLU A 154 -9.95 31.02 -29.72
N ILE A 155 -8.77 30.40 -29.59
CA ILE A 155 -8.21 29.57 -28.52
C ILE A 155 -6.66 29.64 -28.55
N GLU A 156 -6.01 29.49 -27.39
CA GLU A 156 -4.53 29.48 -27.26
C GLU A 156 -3.87 28.23 -27.87
N GLU A 157 -2.65 28.38 -28.40
CA GLU A 157 -1.83 27.28 -28.91
C GLU A 157 -1.46 26.29 -27.80
N ASN A 158 -1.97 25.06 -27.87
CA ASN A 158 -1.38 23.92 -27.18
C ASN A 158 -1.51 22.64 -28.01
N SER A 159 -0.36 22.11 -28.45
CA SER A 159 -0.26 20.86 -29.20
C SER A 159 -0.54 19.67 -28.28
N VAL A 160 -1.81 19.27 -28.15
CA VAL A 160 -2.20 18.12 -27.32
C VAL A 160 -1.69 16.82 -27.97
N LEU A 161 -0.63 16.25 -27.40
CA LEU A 161 -0.18 14.90 -27.74
C LEU A 161 -1.24 13.89 -27.26
N PRO A 162 -1.60 12.87 -28.06
CA PRO A 162 -2.64 11.90 -27.69
C PRO A 162 -2.20 11.09 -26.47
N ASN A 163 -3.02 11.06 -25.42
CA ASN A 163 -2.71 10.33 -24.20
C ASN A 163 -3.16 8.87 -24.30
N ILE A 164 -2.23 7.94 -24.10
CA ILE A 164 -2.51 6.52 -23.91
C ILE A 164 -2.48 6.25 -22.40
N GLU A 165 -3.62 5.92 -21.81
CA GLU A 165 -3.71 5.66 -20.37
C GLU A 165 -3.96 4.18 -20.09
N VAL A 166 -3.11 3.57 -19.26
CA VAL A 166 -3.35 2.21 -18.73
C VAL A 166 -4.36 2.33 -17.59
N SER A 167 -5.65 2.14 -17.92
CA SER A 167 -6.78 2.37 -17.00
C SER A 167 -6.89 1.32 -15.87
N GLY A 168 -6.11 0.24 -15.94
CA GLY A 168 -6.02 -0.74 -14.86
C GLY A 168 -5.29 -2.03 -15.26
N MET A 169 -4.76 -2.72 -14.26
CA MET A 169 -4.09 -4.01 -14.40
C MET A 169 -4.61 -4.99 -13.34
N SER A 170 -4.85 -6.24 -13.72
CA SER A 170 -5.19 -7.31 -12.79
C SER A 170 -4.33 -8.55 -13.01
N PHE A 171 -4.02 -9.22 -11.90
CA PHE A 171 -3.22 -10.44 -11.86
C PHE A 171 -3.94 -11.46 -10.99
N ASN A 172 -4.31 -12.59 -11.60
CA ASN A 172 -4.97 -13.70 -10.94
C ASN A 172 -4.09 -14.94 -11.06
N GLN A 173 -3.74 -15.56 -9.94
CA GLN A 173 -2.93 -16.78 -9.92
C GLN A 173 -3.50 -17.78 -8.91
N SER A 174 -3.61 -19.04 -9.32
CA SER A 174 -4.05 -20.13 -8.46
C SER A 174 -3.21 -21.39 -8.70
N VAL A 175 -2.95 -22.12 -7.62
CA VAL A 175 -2.28 -23.42 -7.65
C VAL A 175 -3.06 -24.39 -6.77
N GLU A 176 -3.34 -25.58 -7.30
CA GLU A 176 -4.07 -26.65 -6.62
C GLU A 176 -3.11 -27.76 -6.16
N PHE A 177 -3.34 -28.28 -4.94
CA PHE A 177 -2.51 -29.28 -4.29
C PHE A 177 -3.40 -30.36 -3.64
N PRO A 178 -3.41 -31.61 -4.14
CA PRO A 178 -4.13 -32.71 -3.47
C PRO A 178 -3.38 -33.13 -2.20
N LEU A 179 -4.01 -32.93 -1.04
CA LEU A 179 -3.47 -33.28 0.29
C LEU A 179 -3.66 -34.76 0.61
N THR A 180 -4.82 -35.34 0.25
CA THR A 180 -5.11 -36.77 0.42
C THR A 180 -5.57 -37.40 -0.91
N GLN A 181 -6.22 -38.58 -0.87
CA GLN A 181 -6.93 -39.11 -2.05
C GLN A 181 -8.29 -38.44 -2.31
N LYS A 182 -8.83 -37.67 -1.33
CA LYS A 182 -10.14 -37.02 -1.43
C LYS A 182 -10.10 -35.51 -1.23
N ASP A 183 -9.08 -34.99 -0.54
CA ASP A 183 -9.00 -33.60 -0.12
C ASP A 183 -7.95 -32.84 -0.94
N THR A 184 -8.31 -31.64 -1.41
CA THR A 184 -7.47 -30.75 -2.20
C THR A 184 -7.42 -29.38 -1.53
N ALA A 185 -6.22 -28.87 -1.27
CA ALA A 185 -6.01 -27.48 -0.87
C ALA A 185 -5.73 -26.62 -2.10
N THR A 186 -6.39 -25.47 -2.19
CA THR A 186 -6.21 -24.51 -3.28
C THR A 186 -5.65 -23.21 -2.73
N LEU A 187 -4.51 -22.80 -3.27
CA LEU A 187 -3.84 -21.55 -2.94
C LEU A 187 -4.15 -20.55 -4.06
N SER A 188 -5.11 -19.65 -3.83
CA SER A 188 -5.55 -18.67 -4.83
C SER A 188 -5.31 -17.24 -4.34
N GLY A 189 -4.68 -16.44 -5.20
CA GLY A 189 -4.30 -15.07 -4.88
C GLY A 189 -4.83 -14.09 -5.93
N GLN A 190 -5.64 -13.14 -5.47
CA GLN A 190 -6.12 -12.02 -6.27
C GLN A 190 -5.62 -10.70 -5.67
N LEU A 191 -5.00 -9.89 -6.53
CA LEU A 191 -4.38 -8.63 -6.15
C LEU A 191 -4.83 -7.58 -7.17
N GLN A 192 -6.09 -7.12 -7.05
CA GLN A 192 -6.79 -6.22 -7.99
C GLN A 192 -7.18 -4.83 -7.43
N LEU A 193 -6.81 -3.77 -8.16
CA LEU A 193 -6.15 -2.61 -7.57
C LEU A 193 -6.80 -1.26 -8.02
N THR A 194 -7.66 -0.60 -7.22
CA THR A 194 -8.40 0.62 -7.71
C THR A 194 -8.87 1.67 -6.66
N ARG A 195 -8.42 2.94 -6.78
CA ARG A 195 -9.03 4.20 -6.26
C ARG A 195 -8.48 5.42 -7.03
N ALA A 196 -9.33 6.21 -7.70
CA ALA A 196 -8.90 7.02 -8.85
C ALA A 196 -8.05 6.13 -9.78
N ASN A 197 -6.83 6.53 -10.14
CA ASN A 197 -5.90 5.73 -10.95
C ASN A 197 -5.03 4.74 -10.12
N GLN A 198 -5.39 4.42 -8.86
CA GLN A 198 -4.44 3.84 -7.89
C GLN A 198 -4.74 2.49 -7.23
N VAL A 199 -3.68 1.89 -6.67
CA VAL A 199 -3.35 0.48 -6.85
C VAL A 199 -3.35 -0.30 -5.51
N TYR A 200 -4.50 -0.91 -5.09
CA TYR A 200 -4.64 -1.58 -3.77
C TYR A 200 -5.53 -2.86 -3.74
N SER A 201 -5.01 -4.03 -3.31
CA SER A 201 -5.68 -5.32 -2.99
C SER A 201 -4.66 -6.36 -2.45
N PHE A 202 -5.10 -7.48 -1.86
CA PHE A 202 -4.24 -8.39 -1.07
C PHE A 202 -4.74 -9.86 -1.06
N PRO A 203 -3.91 -10.86 -1.45
CA PRO A 203 -4.25 -12.26 -1.29
C PRO A 203 -3.97 -12.75 0.13
N ILE A 204 -4.84 -13.62 0.65
CA ILE A 204 -4.66 -14.29 1.95
C ILE A 204 -4.62 -15.80 1.70
N HIS A 205 -3.62 -16.46 2.27
CA HIS A 205 -3.42 -17.89 2.18
C HIS A 205 -3.36 -18.50 3.59
N LEU A 206 -4.14 -19.55 3.82
CA LEU A 206 -4.13 -20.31 5.07
C LEU A 206 -3.34 -21.60 4.85
N CYS A 207 -2.43 -21.89 5.78
CA CYS A 207 -1.64 -23.11 5.83
C CYS A 207 -1.73 -23.69 7.23
N GLU A 208 -1.74 -25.02 7.35
CA GLU A 208 -1.98 -25.71 8.63
C GLU A 208 -0.72 -25.72 9.53
N GLU A 209 0.47 -25.57 8.95
CA GLU A 209 1.73 -25.38 9.68
C GLU A 209 2.36 -24.00 9.40
N VAL A 210 2.66 -23.26 10.47
CA VAL A 210 3.28 -21.93 10.38
C VAL A 210 4.79 -22.06 10.20
N MET A 211 5.27 -22.03 8.95
CA MET A 211 6.70 -21.90 8.66
C MET A 211 7.21 -20.48 9.00
N PRO A 212 8.08 -20.29 10.02
CA PRO A 212 8.40 -18.94 10.50
C PRO A 212 9.25 -18.12 9.52
N ALA A 213 10.13 -18.77 8.76
CA ALA A 213 11.08 -18.08 7.89
C ALA A 213 10.42 -17.36 6.69
N PRO A 214 9.53 -17.99 5.89
CA PRO A 214 8.81 -17.27 4.82
C PRO A 214 7.96 -16.11 5.35
N VAL A 215 7.31 -16.28 6.52
CA VAL A 215 6.54 -15.20 7.16
C VAL A 215 7.45 -14.03 7.55
N PHE A 216 8.62 -14.32 8.15
CA PHE A 216 9.61 -13.31 8.52
C PHE A 216 10.15 -12.55 7.29
N TYR A 217 10.61 -13.26 6.26
CA TYR A 217 11.16 -12.63 5.05
C TYR A 217 10.10 -11.93 4.20
N GLY A 218 8.85 -12.39 4.22
CA GLY A 218 7.75 -11.77 3.47
C GLY A 218 7.13 -10.54 4.15
N THR A 219 7.20 -10.42 5.48
CA THR A 219 6.54 -9.32 6.21
C THR A 219 7.53 -8.37 6.89
N ILE A 220 8.48 -8.89 7.67
CA ILE A 220 9.36 -8.08 8.51
C ILE A 220 10.47 -7.42 7.67
N VAL A 221 11.07 -8.17 6.74
CA VAL A 221 12.17 -7.63 5.92
C VAL A 221 11.71 -6.47 5.01
N PRO A 222 10.58 -6.54 4.26
CA PRO A 222 10.10 -5.40 3.46
C PRO A 222 9.75 -4.18 4.31
N LEU A 223 9.18 -4.36 5.51
CA LEU A 223 8.89 -3.26 6.43
C LEU A 223 10.17 -2.59 6.96
N ILE A 224 11.20 -3.37 7.30
CA ILE A 224 12.51 -2.85 7.71
C ILE A 224 13.19 -2.13 6.54
N VAL A 225 13.21 -2.72 5.35
CA VAL A 225 13.80 -2.10 4.14
C VAL A 225 13.09 -0.79 3.80
N TYR A 226 11.75 -0.75 3.84
CA TYR A 226 10.99 0.49 3.68
C TYR A 226 11.34 1.53 4.75
N ALA A 227 11.41 1.14 6.02
CA ALA A 227 11.76 2.05 7.11
C ALA A 227 13.19 2.62 6.97
N VAL A 228 14.15 1.79 6.55
CA VAL A 228 15.54 2.21 6.28
C VAL A 228 15.60 3.16 5.09
N ILE A 229 14.98 2.83 3.95
CA ILE A 229 14.95 3.71 2.77
C ILE A 229 14.26 5.04 3.10
N LYS A 230 13.11 4.99 3.79
CA LYS A 230 12.36 6.17 4.22
C LYS A 230 13.22 7.09 5.10
N LYS A 231 13.83 6.54 6.15
CA LYS A 231 14.59 7.32 7.13
C LYS A 231 15.96 7.77 6.62
N SER A 232 16.60 6.99 5.74
CA SER A 232 17.97 7.23 5.25
C SER A 232 18.03 8.03 3.95
N LEU A 233 16.98 8.03 3.13
CA LEU A 233 16.98 8.68 1.82
C LEU A 233 15.81 9.66 1.64
N VAL A 234 14.58 9.23 1.95
CA VAL A 234 13.37 10.04 1.65
C VAL A 234 13.22 11.22 2.63
N GLU A 235 13.27 10.97 3.94
CA GLU A 235 13.15 12.00 4.97
C GLU A 235 14.23 13.10 4.91
N PRO A 236 15.54 12.82 4.73
CA PRO A 236 16.53 13.89 4.59
C PRO A 236 16.33 14.71 3.31
N PHE A 237 16.00 14.06 2.18
CA PHE A 237 15.75 14.78 0.91
C PHE A 237 14.53 15.70 0.99
N LEU A 238 13.42 15.23 1.60
CA LEU A 238 12.23 16.06 1.80
C LEU A 238 12.52 17.25 2.72
N LYS A 239 13.23 17.03 3.85
CA LYS A 239 13.64 18.12 4.76
C LYS A 239 14.54 19.14 4.09
N GLU A 240 15.46 18.72 3.22
CA GLU A 240 16.31 19.63 2.45
C GLU A 240 15.48 20.45 1.44
N GLN A 241 14.49 19.83 0.79
CA GLN A 241 13.58 20.54 -0.12
C GLN A 241 12.68 21.54 0.63
N GLU A 242 12.15 21.16 1.80
CA GLU A 242 11.39 22.05 2.68
C GLU A 242 12.24 23.23 3.18
N ALA A 243 13.48 22.97 3.61
CA ALA A 243 14.42 24.02 4.03
C ALA A 243 14.71 25.01 2.90
N LYS A 244 15.02 24.53 1.68
CA LYS A 244 15.25 25.40 0.50
C LYS A 244 14.01 26.22 0.12
N ARG A 245 12.80 25.64 0.23
CA ARG A 245 11.54 26.39 0.03
C ARG A 245 11.37 27.47 1.10
N ALA A 246 11.56 27.14 2.37
CA ALA A 246 11.48 28.12 3.46
C ALA A 246 12.53 29.24 3.33
N GLU A 247 13.75 28.94 2.86
CA GLU A 247 14.79 29.94 2.59
C GLU A 247 14.41 30.87 1.43
N THR A 248 13.95 30.32 0.29
CA THR A 248 13.52 31.13 -0.87
C THR A 248 12.29 31.98 -0.53
N GLU A 249 11.33 31.45 0.24
CA GLU A 249 10.19 32.22 0.76
C GLU A 249 10.64 33.34 1.71
N LYS A 250 11.56 33.07 2.64
CA LYS A 250 12.14 34.08 3.55
C LYS A 250 12.88 35.18 2.78
N GLN A 251 13.61 34.83 1.71
CA GLN A 251 14.25 35.82 0.83
C GLN A 251 13.21 36.67 0.10
N ASN A 252 12.18 36.05 -0.49
CA ASN A 252 11.10 36.75 -1.20
C ASN A 252 10.26 37.65 -0.28
N ASN A 253 10.03 37.24 0.96
CA ASN A 253 9.33 38.08 1.94
C ASN A 253 10.21 39.25 2.40
N ARG A 254 11.54 39.05 2.52
CA ARG A 254 12.49 40.13 2.83
C ARG A 254 12.58 41.16 1.70
N THR A 255 12.60 40.76 0.43
CA THR A 255 12.64 41.70 -0.70
C THR A 255 11.36 42.52 -0.79
N LYS A 256 10.17 41.89 -0.66
CA LYS A 256 8.88 42.58 -0.60
C LYS A 256 8.78 43.59 0.55
N LEU A 257 9.27 43.24 1.74
CA LEU A 257 9.27 44.13 2.90
C LEU A 257 10.21 45.34 2.66
N LEU A 258 11.39 45.14 2.07
CA LEU A 258 12.31 46.22 1.70
C LEU A 258 11.72 47.16 0.64
N GLU A 259 10.99 46.63 -0.33
CA GLU A 259 10.26 47.41 -1.34
C GLU A 259 9.17 48.29 -0.70
N LYS A 260 8.30 47.68 0.12
CA LYS A 260 7.24 48.40 0.85
C LYS A 260 7.79 49.44 1.84
N ARG A 261 8.93 49.17 2.47
CA ARG A 261 9.65 50.14 3.32
C ARG A 261 10.12 51.36 2.52
N LYS A 262 10.67 51.17 1.31
CA LYS A 262 11.07 52.28 0.42
C LYS A 262 9.89 53.11 -0.06
N GLU A 263 8.79 52.45 -0.45
CA GLU A 263 7.54 53.10 -0.87
C GLU A 263 6.97 53.99 0.24
N ALA A 264 6.89 53.46 1.47
CA ALA A 264 6.45 54.22 2.64
C ALA A 264 7.39 55.40 2.96
N GLN A 265 8.71 55.19 2.92
CA GLN A 265 9.70 56.26 3.15
C GLN A 265 9.56 57.40 2.13
N ALA A 266 9.41 57.08 0.84
CA ALA A 266 9.19 58.08 -0.20
C ALA A 266 7.87 58.85 0.01
N ALA A 267 6.79 58.17 0.42
CA ALA A 267 5.53 58.82 0.76
C ALA A 267 5.67 59.77 1.97
N VAL A 268 6.42 59.39 3.01
CA VAL A 268 6.71 60.25 4.18
C VAL A 268 7.53 61.49 3.78
N GLU A 269 8.53 61.33 2.91
CA GLU A 269 9.35 62.44 2.40
C GLU A 269 8.50 63.46 1.64
N LEU A 270 7.61 62.99 0.74
CA LEU A 270 6.66 63.83 0.01
C LEU A 270 5.64 64.55 0.93
N MET A 271 5.30 63.98 2.09
CA MET A 271 4.39 64.58 3.05
C MET A 271 5.03 65.65 3.95
N SER A 272 6.36 65.72 4.03
CA SER A 272 7.09 66.60 4.96
C SER A 272 6.68 68.08 4.91
N ALA A 273 6.50 68.64 3.71
CA ALA A 273 6.07 70.03 3.53
C ALA A 273 4.61 70.26 3.98
N THR A 274 3.73 69.29 3.69
CA THR A 274 2.31 69.30 4.09
C THR A 274 2.17 69.16 5.60
N TYR A 275 2.95 68.28 6.22
CA TYR A 275 3.07 68.13 7.67
C TYR A 275 3.46 69.46 8.33
N ALA A 276 4.55 70.09 7.87
CA ALA A 276 5.04 71.35 8.44
C ALA A 276 4.04 72.51 8.28
N ARG A 277 3.12 72.45 7.30
CA ARG A 277 1.99 73.37 7.19
C ARG A 277 0.89 73.04 8.20
N ILE A 278 0.39 71.80 8.21
CA ILE A 278 -0.72 71.38 9.08
C ILE A 278 -0.37 71.60 10.56
N VAL A 279 0.86 71.29 10.99
CA VAL A 279 1.29 71.53 12.37
C VAL A 279 1.22 73.02 12.76
N ARG A 280 1.63 73.94 11.87
CA ARG A 280 1.51 75.38 12.11
C ARG A 280 0.05 75.84 12.17
N ASP A 281 -0.75 75.38 11.22
CA ASP A 281 -2.18 75.72 11.12
C ASP A 281 -2.97 75.15 12.33
N GLU A 282 -2.60 73.98 12.87
CA GLU A 282 -3.19 73.37 14.07
C GLU A 282 -2.70 74.01 15.37
N ASP A 283 -1.40 74.25 15.56
CA ASP A 283 -0.90 74.85 16.82
C ASP A 283 -1.39 76.30 16.99
N ALA A 284 -1.47 77.08 15.90
CA ALA A 284 -2.02 78.45 15.92
C ALA A 284 -3.46 78.54 16.45
N LYS A 285 -4.29 77.51 16.23
CA LYS A 285 -5.67 77.40 16.74
C LYS A 285 -5.80 76.52 17.99
N LYS A 286 -4.68 76.10 18.61
CA LYS A 286 -4.62 75.16 19.73
C LYS A 286 -5.34 73.83 19.46
N GLY A 287 -5.27 73.41 18.21
CA GLY A 287 -5.90 72.23 17.63
C GLY A 287 -5.18 70.92 17.98
N LEU A 288 -5.22 69.96 17.05
CA LEU A 288 -4.69 68.61 17.26
C LEU A 288 -3.31 68.46 16.61
N VAL A 289 -2.27 68.35 17.44
CA VAL A 289 -0.89 68.15 17.01
C VAL A 289 -0.38 66.81 17.56
N ILE A 290 0.11 65.94 16.68
CA ILE A 290 0.68 64.64 17.03
C ILE A 290 2.16 64.85 17.33
N GLU A 291 2.58 64.56 18.56
CA GLU A 291 4.00 64.67 18.95
C GLU A 291 4.80 63.44 18.51
N LYS A 292 4.18 62.26 18.63
CA LYS A 292 4.83 60.99 18.33
C LYS A 292 3.79 59.93 18.00
N ALA A 293 3.96 59.23 16.89
CA ALA A 293 3.18 58.05 16.58
C ALA A 293 4.10 56.91 16.12
N LEU A 294 3.92 55.72 16.71
CA LEU A 294 4.71 54.53 16.44
C LEU A 294 3.78 53.38 16.06
N TYR A 295 4.15 52.62 15.04
CA TYR A 295 3.39 51.46 14.56
C TYR A 295 4.28 50.22 14.53
N GLY A 296 3.87 49.13 15.20
CA GLY A 296 4.67 47.91 15.26
C GLY A 296 4.23 46.94 16.35
N LYS A 297 5.04 45.88 16.56
CA LYS A 297 4.78 44.76 17.48
C LYS A 297 4.94 45.13 18.96
N ALA A 298 6.04 45.79 19.32
CA ALA A 298 6.54 45.82 20.70
C ALA A 298 5.98 46.93 21.62
N LEU A 299 4.87 47.61 21.26
CA LEU A 299 4.37 48.82 21.93
C LEU A 299 3.59 48.59 23.25
N ARG A 300 3.67 47.38 23.83
CA ARG A 300 3.02 47.01 25.11
C ARG A 300 3.96 46.45 26.19
N SER A 301 5.24 46.22 25.90
CA SER A 301 6.18 45.63 26.87
C SER A 301 7.06 46.71 27.51
N ASN A 302 6.98 46.86 28.84
CA ASN A 302 7.84 47.78 29.61
C ASN A 302 9.26 47.23 29.88
N ASN A 303 9.63 46.06 29.32
CA ASN A 303 10.93 45.44 29.58
C ASN A 303 12.04 46.03 28.70
N ARG A 304 13.10 46.51 29.37
CA ARG A 304 14.25 47.23 28.79
C ARG A 304 15.32 46.32 28.19
N ASP A 305 14.96 45.28 27.45
CA ASP A 305 15.97 44.49 26.72
C ASP A 305 16.23 45.12 25.34
N SER A 306 17.30 45.90 25.31
CA SER A 306 17.66 46.82 24.23
C SER A 306 18.62 46.14 23.25
N GLY A 307 18.23 45.99 21.98
CA GLY A 307 19.09 45.39 20.95
C GLY A 307 18.41 45.28 19.60
N ASP A 308 17.66 44.20 19.38
CA ASP A 308 17.16 43.80 18.05
C ASP A 308 15.76 44.32 17.66
N PHE A 309 14.92 44.73 18.62
CA PHE A 309 13.52 45.10 18.34
C PHE A 309 13.33 46.44 17.59
N ALA A 310 14.42 47.15 17.28
CA ALA A 310 14.35 48.44 16.60
C ALA A 310 13.92 48.36 15.12
N GLU A 311 14.06 47.21 14.46
CA GLU A 311 13.61 47.04 13.06
C GLU A 311 12.09 46.80 12.92
N GLU A 312 11.39 46.44 14.01
CA GLU A 312 9.96 46.08 14.01
C GLU A 312 9.01 47.26 14.39
N ILE A 313 9.54 48.49 14.50
CA ILE A 313 8.77 49.70 14.87
C ILE A 313 8.98 50.80 13.83
N LEU A 314 7.88 51.26 13.23
CA LEU A 314 7.83 52.35 12.28
C LEU A 314 7.40 53.66 12.95
N ASP A 315 8.13 54.76 12.72
CA ASP A 315 7.65 56.10 13.06
C ASP A 315 6.66 56.57 11.98
N VAL A 316 5.44 56.87 12.39
CA VAL A 316 4.31 57.27 11.53
C VAL A 316 3.77 58.64 11.91
N THR A 317 4.55 59.45 12.64
CA THR A 317 4.14 60.78 13.15
C THR A 317 3.73 61.72 12.00
N ILE A 318 4.56 61.79 10.94
CA ILE A 318 4.31 62.63 9.76
C ILE A 318 3.02 62.24 9.03
N PRO A 319 2.85 61.00 8.51
CA PRO A 319 1.66 60.62 7.75
C PRO A 319 0.39 60.69 8.59
N LEU A 320 0.46 60.33 9.88
CA LEU A 320 -0.70 60.40 10.78
C LEU A 320 -1.16 61.85 11.03
N GLN A 321 -0.23 62.79 11.17
CA GLN A 321 -0.56 64.22 11.30
C GLN A 321 -1.16 64.79 10.00
N CYS A 322 -0.73 64.30 8.83
CA CYS A 322 -1.31 64.70 7.54
C CYS A 322 -2.77 64.23 7.34
N LEU A 323 -3.24 63.28 8.15
CA LEU A 323 -4.65 62.85 8.17
C LEU A 323 -5.54 63.70 9.10
N VAL A 324 -4.96 64.60 9.91
CA VAL A 324 -5.72 65.51 10.77
C VAL A 324 -6.51 66.52 9.94
N LYS A 325 -7.81 66.64 10.22
CA LYS A 325 -8.71 67.64 9.62
C LYS A 325 -9.56 68.27 10.71
N ASP A 326 -9.70 69.59 10.68
CA ASP A 326 -10.49 70.37 11.64
C ASP A 326 -10.21 70.01 13.12
N SER A 327 -8.92 69.85 13.45
CA SER A 327 -8.45 69.47 14.79
C SER A 327 -8.99 68.13 15.32
N LYS A 328 -9.29 67.20 14.40
CA LYS A 328 -9.71 65.82 14.66
C LYS A 328 -8.94 64.85 13.78
N LEU A 329 -8.82 63.62 14.25
CA LEU A 329 -8.35 62.48 13.46
C LEU A 329 -9.31 61.31 13.67
N GLU A 330 -9.81 60.77 12.57
CA GLU A 330 -10.61 59.54 12.56
C GLU A 330 -9.94 58.50 11.64
N LEU A 331 -9.66 57.33 12.20
CA LEU A 331 -9.23 56.13 11.49
C LEU A 331 -10.30 55.06 11.63
N HIS A 332 -10.63 54.39 10.54
CA HIS A 332 -11.66 53.35 10.48
C HIS A 332 -11.10 51.94 10.76
N ASN A 333 -11.98 50.94 10.78
CA ASN A 333 -11.68 49.53 11.07
C ASN A 333 -11.00 48.81 9.89
N HIS A 334 -9.88 49.36 9.42
CA HIS A 334 -8.99 48.75 8.43
C HIS A 334 -7.57 48.67 8.99
N THR A 335 -6.72 47.81 8.41
CA THR A 335 -5.31 47.69 8.78
C THR A 335 -4.59 49.01 8.54
N LYS A 336 -3.87 49.51 9.54
CA LYS A 336 -3.17 50.81 9.42
C LYS A 336 -1.94 50.72 8.51
N SER A 337 -1.41 49.52 8.27
CA SER A 337 -0.35 49.25 7.29
C SER A 337 -0.72 49.59 5.84
N GLN A 338 -2.00 49.81 5.52
CA GLN A 338 -2.46 50.26 4.20
C GLN A 338 -2.54 51.79 4.04
N LEU A 339 -2.29 52.56 5.11
CA LEU A 339 -2.31 54.02 5.03
C LEU A 339 -1.07 54.55 4.29
N PRO A 340 -1.18 55.66 3.51
CA PRO A 340 -0.04 56.29 2.87
C PRO A 340 1.07 56.63 3.88
N GLY A 341 2.31 56.20 3.62
CA GLY A 341 3.45 56.36 4.53
C GLY A 341 3.56 55.31 5.64
N PHE A 342 2.63 54.35 5.71
CA PHE A 342 2.73 53.16 6.56
C PHE A 342 3.19 51.96 5.73
N PHE A 343 3.77 50.96 6.38
CA PHE A 343 3.90 49.60 5.85
C PHE A 343 3.75 48.59 6.99
N ASP A 344 3.73 47.29 6.67
CA ASP A 344 3.68 46.23 7.67
C ASP A 344 5.09 45.78 8.11
N PRO A 345 5.55 46.08 9.33
CA PRO A 345 6.86 45.65 9.80
C PRO A 345 6.89 44.20 10.31
N ALA A 346 5.74 43.57 10.56
CA ALA A 346 5.63 42.29 11.27
C ALA A 346 4.50 41.43 10.68
N LEU A 347 4.78 40.85 9.50
CA LEU A 347 3.83 40.02 8.74
C LEU A 347 3.32 38.84 9.56
N GLY A 348 2.00 38.81 9.79
CA GLY A 348 1.32 37.71 10.51
C GLY A 348 1.26 37.88 12.03
N GLU A 349 1.82 38.93 12.60
CA GLU A 349 1.79 39.20 14.04
C GLU A 349 0.84 40.35 14.42
N ASN A 350 0.52 40.43 15.71
CA ASN A 350 -0.32 41.50 16.25
C ASN A 350 0.48 42.82 16.33
N LYS A 351 -0.01 43.83 15.61
CA LYS A 351 0.58 45.17 15.56
C LYS A 351 -0.30 46.18 16.29
N TYR A 352 0.34 47.19 16.83
CA TYR A 352 -0.27 48.26 17.61
C TYR A 352 0.11 49.61 17.00
N LEU A 353 -0.81 50.58 17.11
CA LEU A 353 -0.54 51.98 16.83
C LEU A 353 -0.56 52.75 18.16
N TYR A 354 0.60 53.24 18.55
CA TYR A 354 0.80 54.18 19.66
C TYR A 354 0.71 55.61 19.12
N VAL A 355 -0.03 56.48 19.81
CA VAL A 355 -0.17 57.91 19.45
C VAL A 355 -0.13 58.77 20.71
N LYS A 356 0.88 59.65 20.78
CA LYS A 356 0.96 60.76 21.72
C LYS A 356 0.65 62.07 20.99
N TYR A 357 -0.28 62.86 21.52
CA TYR A 357 -0.74 64.09 20.89
C TYR A 357 -1.05 65.20 21.91
N LYS A 358 -0.96 66.45 21.45
CA LYS A 358 -1.33 67.67 22.15
C LYS A 358 -2.68 68.15 21.57
N PHE A 359 -3.62 68.50 22.44
CA PHE A 359 -4.88 69.15 22.06
C PHE A 359 -5.24 70.19 23.13
N ARG A 360 -5.51 71.44 22.73
CA ARG A 360 -5.80 72.56 23.66
C ARG A 360 -4.77 72.69 24.79
N ASP A 361 -3.48 72.64 24.43
CA ASP A 361 -2.33 72.65 25.35
C ASP A 361 -2.30 71.53 26.41
N GLN A 362 -3.03 70.42 26.19
CA GLN A 362 -3.02 69.25 27.05
C GLN A 362 -2.53 68.01 26.30
N PHE A 363 -1.63 67.26 26.94
CA PHE A 363 -1.11 66.00 26.41
C PHE A 363 -2.09 64.84 26.61
N HIS A 364 -2.08 63.97 25.62
CA HIS A 364 -2.91 62.78 25.54
C HIS A 364 -2.12 61.64 24.88
N GLU A 365 -2.43 60.41 25.26
CA GLU A 365 -1.69 59.21 24.88
C GLU A 365 -2.65 58.02 24.75
N ILE A 366 -2.47 57.20 23.71
CA ILE A 366 -3.24 55.98 23.49
C ILE A 366 -2.45 54.96 22.67
N THR A 367 -2.65 53.68 22.98
CA THR A 367 -2.23 52.55 22.13
C THR A 367 -3.47 51.74 21.71
N ILE A 368 -3.67 51.56 20.41
CA ILE A 368 -4.75 50.73 19.83
C ILE A 368 -4.19 49.56 19.01
N ASN A 369 -5.04 48.58 18.69
CA ASN A 369 -4.70 47.48 17.77
C ASN A 369 -4.79 47.91 16.29
N ASP A 370 -4.10 47.20 15.39
CA ASP A 370 -4.06 47.49 13.94
C ASP A 370 -5.44 47.67 13.30
N ASN A 371 -6.44 46.84 13.64
CA ASN A 371 -7.79 46.90 13.06
C ASN A 371 -8.79 47.76 13.85
N GLU A 372 -8.36 48.37 14.96
CA GLU A 372 -9.23 49.13 15.86
C GLU A 372 -9.45 50.56 15.32
N PRO A 373 -10.65 51.17 15.48
CA PRO A 373 -10.87 52.55 15.08
C PRO A 373 -10.22 53.53 16.05
N LEU A 374 -9.54 54.54 15.51
CA LEU A 374 -9.06 55.68 16.29
C LEU A 374 -10.00 56.87 16.06
N ARG A 375 -10.46 57.49 17.14
CA ARG A 375 -11.08 58.83 17.08
C ARG A 375 -10.48 59.67 18.17
N ILE A 376 -9.74 60.72 17.79
CA ILE A 376 -9.11 61.68 18.71
C ILE A 376 -9.40 63.11 18.26
N PRO A 377 -9.45 64.09 19.18
CA PRO A 377 -9.17 64.00 20.61
C PRO A 377 -10.30 63.34 21.44
N LYS A 378 -9.93 62.61 22.49
CA LYS A 378 -10.83 62.13 23.56
C LYS A 378 -10.27 62.47 24.94
N THR A 379 -11.12 62.92 25.85
CA THR A 379 -10.74 63.27 27.24
C THR A 379 -10.17 62.09 28.03
N ALA A 380 -10.64 60.87 27.75
CA ALA A 380 -10.16 59.65 28.39
C ALA A 380 -8.67 59.32 28.11
N HIS A 381 -8.08 59.93 27.08
CA HIS A 381 -6.67 59.71 26.73
C HIS A 381 -5.75 60.73 27.41
N ARG A 382 -6.28 61.69 28.17
CA ARG A 382 -5.51 62.80 28.75
C ARG A 382 -4.52 62.27 29.79
N THR A 383 -3.24 62.58 29.60
CA THR A 383 -2.20 62.26 30.58
C THR A 383 -2.25 63.28 31.72
N SER A 384 -2.31 62.83 32.97
CA SER A 384 -2.02 63.66 34.12
C SER A 384 -0.52 63.99 34.11
N VAL A 385 -0.17 65.23 33.79
CA VAL A 385 1.21 65.71 33.89
C VAL A 385 1.61 65.70 35.36
N THR A 386 2.72 65.03 35.66
CA THR A 386 3.43 65.07 36.94
C THR A 386 4.56 66.10 36.85
#